data_AF-A0A2N1NW89-F1
#
_entry.id   AF-A0A2N1NW89-F1
#
_cell.length_a   1.000
_cell.length_b   1.000
_cell.length_c   1.000
_cell.angle_alpha   90.00
_cell.angle_beta   90.00
_cell.angle_gamma   90.00
#
_symmetry.space_group_name_H-M   'P 1'
#
loop_
_entity.id
_entity.type
_entity.pdbx_description
1 polymer ?
#
loop_
_entity_poly.entity_id
_entity_poly.type
_entity_poly.pdbx_seq_one_letter_code
_entity_poly.pdbx_strand_id
1 'polypeptide(L)'
;MNEDICSNFLCILRATRNSIENFVIQAIVVIGTYSILYTNSQKTSPFNIKVLVRNPNFTLGQVRALFKDFGEDNKMDFEQQIIEDIFIQTNGHAAFVCLCGRAIEDNLIRILDNERILSYEIWERYKVRSLMDTIVMYPTFRNMVQSLRGSKAKI
;
A
#
# COMPACT_ATOMS: atom_id res chain seq x y z
N MET A 1 -12.99 -4.12 -3.90
CA MET A 1 -12.95 -3.59 -5.27
C MET A 1 -14.38 -3.66 -5.79
N ASN A 2 -14.92 -2.57 -6.34
CA ASN A 2 -16.31 -2.57 -6.79
C ASN A 2 -16.43 -3.40 -8.07
N GLU A 3 -17.12 -4.54 -8.01
CA GLU A 3 -17.26 -5.48 -9.13
C GLU A 3 -17.92 -4.82 -10.35
N ASP A 4 -18.83 -3.88 -10.12
CA ASP A 4 -19.54 -3.16 -11.18
C ASP A 4 -18.59 -2.31 -12.03
N ILE A 5 -17.60 -1.67 -11.39
CA ILE A 5 -16.60 -0.86 -12.08
C ILE A 5 -15.71 -1.75 -12.96
N CYS A 6 -15.26 -2.88 -12.42
CA CYS A 6 -14.44 -3.83 -13.17
C CYS A 6 -15.22 -4.42 -14.35
N SER A 7 -16.49 -4.81 -14.14
CA SER A 7 -17.35 -5.35 -15.18
C SER A 7 -17.60 -4.32 -16.29
N ASN A 8 -17.92 -3.08 -15.92
CA ASN A 8 -18.18 -2.01 -16.88
C ASN A 8 -16.93 -1.67 -17.71
N PHE A 9 -15.77 -1.56 -17.07
CA PHE A 9 -14.50 -1.37 -17.76
C PHE A 9 -14.21 -2.49 -18.79
N LEU A 10 -14.41 -3.75 -18.40
CA LEU A 10 -14.24 -4.90 -19.30
C LEU A 10 -15.25 -4.90 -20.45
N CYS A 11 -16.49 -4.48 -20.20
CA CYS A 11 -17.51 -4.31 -21.23
C CYS A 11 -17.10 -3.26 -22.27
N ILE A 12 -16.57 -2.12 -21.83
CA ILE A 12 -16.04 -1.08 -22.72
C ILE A 12 -14.92 -1.65 -23.58
N LEU A 13 -13.92 -2.32 -22.98
CA LEU A 13 -12.82 -2.94 -23.74
C LEU A 13 -13.31 -3.96 -24.77
N ARG A 14 -14.31 -4.78 -24.41
CA ARG A 14 -14.91 -5.76 -25.34
C ARG A 14 -15.69 -5.08 -26.46
N ALA A 15 -16.45 -4.02 -26.16
CA ALA A 15 -17.16 -3.25 -27.17
C ALA A 15 -16.18 -2.59 -28.14
N THR A 16 -15.12 -1.98 -27.65
CA THR A 16 -14.04 -1.41 -28.46
C THR A 16 -13.38 -2.48 -29.34
N ARG A 17 -13.09 -3.67 -28.80
CA ARG A 17 -12.56 -4.81 -29.58
C ARG A 17 -13.51 -5.25 -30.69
N ASN A 18 -14.81 -5.33 -30.40
CA ASN A 18 -15.82 -5.82 -31.34
C ASN A 18 -16.19 -4.79 -32.41
N SER A 19 -15.83 -3.52 -32.22
CA SER A 19 -16.04 -2.42 -33.17
C SER A 19 -14.71 -1.79 -33.59
N ILE A 20 -13.66 -2.59 -33.75
CA ILE A 20 -12.29 -2.10 -33.97
C ILE A 20 -12.13 -1.24 -35.23
N GLU A 21 -13.03 -1.39 -36.20
CA GLU A 21 -13.07 -0.56 -37.42
C GLU A 21 -13.45 0.91 -37.12
N ASN A 22 -14.12 1.16 -35.98
CA ASN A 22 -14.60 2.48 -35.54
C ASN A 22 -13.69 3.13 -34.48
N PHE A 23 -12.67 2.43 -33.99
CA PHE A 23 -11.84 2.90 -32.87
C PHE A 23 -10.36 2.67 -33.12
N VAL A 24 -9.55 3.70 -32.88
CA VAL A 24 -8.08 3.60 -32.85
C VAL A 24 -7.60 3.81 -31.42
N ILE A 25 -7.03 2.75 -30.81
CA ILE A 25 -6.39 2.87 -29.50
C ILE A 25 -5.00 3.50 -29.71
N GLN A 26 -4.87 4.78 -29.34
CA GLN A 26 -3.62 5.50 -29.50
C GLN A 26 -2.58 5.16 -28.41
N ALA A 27 -3.02 4.98 -27.16
CA ALA A 27 -2.17 4.57 -26.04
C ALA A 27 -2.98 3.97 -24.88
N ILE A 28 -2.37 3.02 -24.16
CA ILE A 28 -2.85 2.51 -22.86
C ILE A 28 -1.69 2.63 -21.87
N VAL A 29 -1.92 3.31 -20.74
CA VAL A 29 -0.96 3.41 -19.64
C VAL A 29 -1.54 2.68 -18.44
N VAL A 30 -0.86 1.63 -17.99
CA VAL A 30 -1.25 0.84 -16.81
C VAL A 30 -0.20 1.07 -15.72
N ILE A 31 -0.65 1.55 -14.55
CA ILE A 31 0.20 1.75 -13.38
C ILE A 31 -0.26 0.77 -12.31
N GLY A 32 0.66 -0.04 -11.81
CA GLY A 32 0.36 -1.03 -10.78
C GLY A 32 1.59 -1.40 -9.98
N THR A 33 1.39 -1.88 -8.76
CA THR A 33 2.46 -2.32 -7.86
C THR A 33 3.01 -3.67 -8.30
N TYR A 34 4.30 -3.74 -8.68
CA TYR A 34 5.20 -4.89 -8.90
C TYR A 34 4.75 -6.12 -9.74
N SER A 35 3.46 -6.46 -9.84
CA SER A 35 2.97 -7.66 -10.54
C SER A 35 2.92 -7.55 -12.07
N ILE A 36 3.06 -6.37 -12.66
CA ILE A 36 3.09 -6.22 -14.14
C ILE A 36 4.38 -6.81 -14.74
N LEU A 37 5.47 -6.89 -13.98
CA LEU A 37 6.73 -7.46 -14.45
C LEU A 37 6.71 -9.00 -14.52
N TYR A 38 5.78 -9.64 -13.81
CA TYR A 38 5.62 -11.11 -13.80
C TYR A 38 4.46 -11.60 -14.65
N THR A 39 3.88 -10.74 -15.50
CA THR A 39 3.12 -11.22 -16.66
C THR A 39 4.11 -11.96 -17.55
N ASN A 40 4.23 -13.27 -17.32
CA ASN A 40 5.13 -14.17 -18.03
C ASN A 40 4.64 -14.35 -19.47
N SER A 41 4.73 -13.29 -20.26
CA SER A 41 4.52 -13.35 -21.70
C SER A 41 5.89 -13.69 -22.30
N GLN A 42 6.10 -14.96 -22.64
CA GLN A 42 7.14 -15.43 -23.57
C GLN A 42 7.02 -14.79 -24.98
N LYS A 43 6.12 -13.81 -25.14
CA LYS A 43 5.98 -12.95 -26.30
C LYS A 43 6.20 -11.54 -25.79
N THR A 44 7.30 -10.93 -26.22
CA THR A 44 7.59 -9.51 -26.06
C THR A 44 6.33 -8.71 -26.34
N SER A 45 5.73 -8.19 -25.29
CA SER A 45 4.53 -7.37 -25.36
C SER A 45 4.84 -6.10 -26.16
N PRO A 46 3.94 -5.65 -27.07
CA PRO A 46 4.10 -4.38 -27.77
C PRO A 46 3.97 -3.17 -26.81
N PHE A 47 3.53 -3.40 -25.58
CA PHE A 47 3.58 -2.43 -24.51
C PHE A 47 5.01 -2.34 -23.98
N ASN A 48 5.71 -1.30 -24.41
CA ASN A 48 7.05 -0.98 -23.95
C ASN A 48 6.98 -0.69 -22.43
N ILE A 49 7.31 -1.67 -21.58
CA ILE A 49 7.50 -1.44 -20.14
C ILE A 49 8.82 -0.66 -20.04
N LYS A 50 8.73 0.66 -20.25
CA LYS A 50 9.89 1.49 -20.56
C LYS A 50 10.60 2.02 -19.33
N VAL A 51 10.01 1.91 -18.13
CA VAL A 51 10.59 2.49 -16.91
C VAL A 51 10.30 1.63 -15.69
N LEU A 52 11.32 0.97 -15.16
CA LEU A 52 11.32 0.51 -13.77
C LEU A 52 11.55 1.74 -12.89
N VAL A 53 10.49 2.26 -12.28
CA VAL A 53 10.61 3.32 -11.27
C VAL A 53 10.97 2.66 -9.95
N ARG A 54 12.20 2.84 -9.48
CA ARG A 54 12.56 2.47 -8.10
C ARG A 54 11.86 3.44 -7.16
N ASN A 55 11.07 2.90 -6.24
CA ASN A 55 10.48 3.68 -5.16
C ASN A 55 11.47 3.69 -3.98
N PRO A 56 12.18 4.80 -3.70
CA PRO A 56 13.07 4.88 -2.56
C PRO A 56 12.28 4.79 -1.25
N ASN A 57 12.94 4.35 -0.18
CA ASN A 57 12.37 4.47 1.16
C ASN A 57 12.20 5.95 1.52
N PHE A 58 11.17 6.24 2.31
CA PHE A 58 10.96 7.57 2.85
C PHE A 58 12.11 7.97 3.76
N THR A 59 12.47 9.24 3.70
CA THR A 59 13.27 9.90 4.74
C THR A 59 12.40 10.19 5.96
N LEU A 60 13.02 10.40 7.13
CA LEU A 60 12.29 10.80 8.35
C LEU A 60 11.43 12.05 8.12
N GLY A 61 11.92 13.02 7.32
CA GLY A 61 11.16 14.21 6.96
C GLY A 61 9.89 13.90 6.16
N GLN A 62 9.98 12.95 5.22
CA GLN A 62 8.82 12.49 4.45
C GLN A 62 7.82 11.71 5.30
N VAL A 63 8.30 10.88 6.25
CA VAL A 63 7.41 10.19 7.19
C VAL A 63 6.69 11.20 8.09
N ARG A 64 7.39 12.24 8.59
CA ARG A 64 6.77 13.34 9.35
C ARG A 64 5.71 14.08 8.53
N ALA A 65 6.00 14.42 7.28
CA ALA A 65 5.03 15.08 6.41
C ALA A 65 3.80 14.17 6.17
N LEU A 66 4.02 12.89 5.88
CA LEU A 66 2.95 11.92 5.66
C LEU A 66 2.04 11.77 6.90
N PHE A 67 2.62 11.66 8.09
CA PHE A 67 1.84 11.54 9.33
C PHE A 67 1.16 12.84 9.74
N LYS A 68 1.72 13.99 9.34
CA LYS A 68 1.06 15.28 9.49
C LYS A 68 -0.21 15.35 8.63
N ASP A 69 -0.10 15.07 7.33
CA ASP A 69 -1.24 15.05 6.41
C ASP A 69 -2.30 14.03 6.89
N PHE A 70 -1.86 12.84 7.31
CA PHE A 70 -2.74 11.81 7.87
C PHE A 70 -3.44 12.27 9.17
N GLY A 71 -2.76 13.00 10.05
CA GLY A 71 -3.35 13.58 11.25
C GLY A 71 -4.40 14.66 10.94
N GLU A 72 -4.09 15.53 9.97
CA GLU A 72 -5.02 16.57 9.49
C GLU A 72 -6.31 15.94 8.93
N ASP A 73 -6.19 14.91 8.09
CA ASP A 73 -7.34 14.18 7.50
C ASP A 73 -8.21 13.49 8.57
N ASN A 74 -7.59 12.95 9.61
CA ASN A 74 -8.28 12.20 10.67
C ASN A 74 -8.68 13.06 11.88
N LYS A 75 -8.33 14.35 11.88
CA LYS A 75 -8.49 15.27 13.02
C LYS A 75 -7.85 14.70 14.29
N MET A 76 -6.59 14.30 14.18
CA MET A 76 -5.83 13.63 15.21
C MET A 76 -4.40 14.16 15.20
N ASP A 77 -3.75 14.22 16.37
CA ASP A 77 -2.36 14.63 16.50
C ASP A 77 -1.49 13.49 17.07
N PHE A 78 -0.18 13.61 16.89
CA PHE A 78 0.80 12.61 17.28
C PHE A 78 1.92 13.23 18.12
N GLU A 79 2.32 12.51 19.16
CA GLU A 79 3.63 12.76 19.75
C GLU A 79 4.75 12.42 18.73
N GLN A 80 5.69 13.34 18.59
CA GLN A 80 6.78 13.23 17.60
C GLN A 80 7.59 11.91 17.73
N GLN A 81 7.69 11.37 18.95
CA GLN A 81 8.37 10.12 19.26
C GLN A 81 7.76 8.91 18.52
N ILE A 82 6.45 8.93 18.25
CA ILE A 82 5.76 7.88 17.51
C ILE A 82 6.24 7.83 16.07
N ILE A 83 6.36 9.00 15.45
CA ILE A 83 6.80 9.11 14.05
C ILE A 83 8.25 8.65 13.91
N GLU A 84 9.09 9.00 14.89
CA GLU A 84 10.49 8.56 14.94
C GLU A 84 10.61 7.05 15.14
N ASP A 85 9.81 6.47 16.04
CA ASP A 85 9.76 5.03 16.28
C ASP A 85 9.27 4.24 15.06
N ILE A 86 8.24 4.72 14.36
CA ILE A 86 7.76 4.15 13.09
C ILE A 86 8.87 4.20 12.04
N PHE A 87 9.58 5.32 11.90
CA PHE A 87 10.68 5.43 10.95
C PHE A 87 11.81 4.43 11.26
N ILE A 88 12.22 4.32 12.54
CA ILE A 88 13.29 3.41 12.97
C ILE A 88 12.91 1.95 12.68
N GLN A 89 11.68 1.53 13.00
CA GLN A 89 11.25 0.14 12.81
C GLN A 89 11.07 -0.24 11.35
N THR A 90 10.63 0.70 10.53
CA THR A 90 10.32 0.44 9.12
C THR A 90 11.49 0.76 8.19
N ASN A 91 12.53 1.44 8.70
CA ASN A 91 13.61 2.03 7.92
C ASN A 91 13.07 2.86 6.72
N GLY A 92 11.94 3.55 6.93
CA GLY A 92 11.24 4.34 5.92
C GLY A 92 10.60 3.54 4.79
N HIS A 93 10.51 2.21 4.88
CA HIS A 93 9.89 1.40 3.82
C HIS A 93 8.42 1.77 3.65
N ALA A 94 8.06 2.35 2.49
CA ALA A 94 6.77 2.99 2.26
C ALA A 94 5.57 2.11 2.62
N ALA A 95 5.60 0.82 2.24
CA ALA A 95 4.48 -0.07 2.55
C ALA A 95 4.34 -0.33 4.06
N PHE A 96 5.45 -0.43 4.80
CA PHE A 96 5.40 -0.67 6.24
C PHE A 96 4.99 0.60 6.99
N VAL A 97 5.50 1.76 6.60
CA VAL A 97 5.09 3.06 7.13
C VAL A 97 3.58 3.23 6.98
N CYS A 98 3.04 3.00 5.77
CA CYS A 98 1.60 3.10 5.53
C CYS A 98 0.78 2.03 6.27
N LEU A 99 1.33 0.82 6.49
CA LEU A 99 0.67 -0.20 7.29
C LEU A 99 0.58 0.20 8.78
N CYS A 100 1.58 0.89 9.32
CA CYS A 100 1.49 1.48 10.66
C CYS A 100 0.36 2.52 10.72
N GLY A 101 0.29 3.43 9.74
CA GLY A 101 -0.79 4.42 9.64
C GLY A 101 -2.18 3.77 9.59
N ARG A 102 -2.35 2.73 8.77
CA ARG A 102 -3.59 1.96 8.71
C ARG A 102 -3.91 1.24 10.02
N ALA A 103 -2.90 0.64 10.67
CA ALA A 103 -3.10 -0.02 11.95
C ALA A 103 -3.59 0.96 13.04
N ILE A 104 -3.06 2.19 13.02
CA ILE A 104 -3.52 3.30 13.87
C ILE A 104 -4.97 3.66 13.53
N GLU A 105 -5.29 3.84 12.25
CA GLU A 105 -6.64 4.16 11.78
C GLU A 105 -7.69 3.14 12.23
N ASP A 106 -7.40 1.86 12.01
CA ASP A 106 -8.34 0.76 12.26
C ASP A 106 -8.55 0.49 13.76
N ASN A 107 -7.52 0.71 14.60
CA ASN A 107 -7.51 0.19 15.98
C ASN A 107 -7.38 1.27 17.06
N LEU A 108 -6.73 2.40 16.76
CA LEU A 108 -6.39 3.40 17.78
C LEU A 108 -7.30 4.62 17.73
N ILE A 109 -7.71 5.10 16.54
CA ILE A 109 -8.54 6.32 16.41
C ILE A 109 -9.81 6.25 17.28
N ARG A 110 -10.43 5.05 17.39
CA ARG A 110 -11.68 4.87 18.13
C ARG A 110 -11.54 4.88 19.65
N ILE A 111 -10.33 4.68 20.17
CA ILE A 111 -10.07 4.61 21.61
C ILE A 111 -9.38 5.87 22.14
N LEU A 112 -9.13 6.85 21.28
CA LEU A 112 -8.56 8.12 21.70
C LEU A 112 -9.58 9.00 22.43
N ASP A 113 -9.06 9.77 23.38
CA ASP A 113 -9.83 10.76 24.13
C ASP A 113 -10.30 11.92 23.23
N ASN A 114 -11.10 12.83 23.80
CA ASN A 114 -11.71 13.95 23.05
C ASN A 114 -10.70 14.84 22.33
N GLU A 115 -9.47 14.96 22.84
CA GLU A 115 -8.39 15.74 22.22
C GLU A 115 -7.77 15.04 21.00
N ARG A 116 -8.05 13.73 20.82
CA ARG A 116 -7.55 12.90 19.72
C ARG A 116 -6.03 13.03 19.53
N ILE A 117 -5.30 12.98 20.64
CA ILE A 117 -3.84 12.95 20.62
C ILE A 117 -3.40 11.52 20.88
N LEU A 118 -2.68 10.93 19.94
CA LEU A 118 -2.05 9.62 20.15
C LEU A 118 -0.75 9.82 20.93
N SER A 119 -0.74 9.38 22.19
CA SER A 119 0.46 9.40 23.04
C SER A 119 1.39 8.23 22.78
N TYR A 120 2.68 8.42 23.06
CA TYR A 120 3.68 7.38 22.88
C TYR A 120 3.39 6.15 23.75
N GLU A 121 2.82 6.31 24.94
CA GLU A 121 2.46 5.18 25.82
C GLU A 121 1.39 4.27 25.17
N ILE A 122 0.35 4.87 24.56
CA ILE A 122 -0.70 4.11 23.87
C ILE A 122 -0.11 3.40 22.65
N TRP A 123 0.71 4.11 21.88
CA TRP A 123 1.42 3.54 20.73
C TRP A 123 2.32 2.37 21.12
N GLU A 124 3.17 2.53 22.14
CA GLU A 124 4.10 1.50 22.61
C GLU A 124 3.36 0.26 23.09
N ARG A 125 2.27 0.44 23.85
CA ARG A 125 1.43 -0.66 24.31
C ARG A 125 0.78 -1.42 23.15
N TYR A 126 0.26 -0.72 22.16
CA TYR A 126 -0.34 -1.33 20.96
C TYR A 126 0.69 -2.06 20.10
N LYS A 127 1.85 -1.42 19.92
CA LYS A 127 2.98 -1.94 19.18
C LYS A 127 3.45 -3.30 19.68
N VAL A 128 3.65 -3.41 20.98
CA VAL A 128 4.09 -4.66 21.63
C VAL A 128 3.01 -5.74 21.57
N ARG A 129 1.74 -5.36 21.70
CA ARG A 129 0.64 -6.34 21.86
C ARG A 129 0.02 -6.82 20.56
N SER A 130 -0.03 -5.98 19.52
CA SER A 130 -0.98 -6.22 18.42
C SER A 130 -0.49 -5.77 17.04
N LEU A 131 0.46 -4.84 16.95
CA LEU A 131 0.85 -4.27 15.65
C LEU A 131 1.30 -5.33 14.64
N MET A 132 2.16 -6.27 15.03
CA MET A 132 2.61 -7.32 14.12
C MET A 132 1.50 -8.28 13.70
N ASP A 133 0.58 -8.62 14.62
CA ASP A 133 -0.56 -9.46 14.30
C ASP A 133 -1.48 -8.76 13.29
N THR A 134 -1.74 -7.46 13.49
CA THR A 134 -2.49 -6.63 12.55
C THR A 134 -1.81 -6.57 11.18
N ILE A 135 -0.50 -6.34 11.13
CA ILE A 135 0.28 -6.30 9.88
C ILE A 135 0.24 -7.64 9.15
N VAL A 136 0.36 -8.77 9.87
CA VAL A 136 0.33 -10.12 9.29
C VAL A 136 -1.03 -10.47 8.70
N MET A 137 -2.11 -9.88 9.19
CA MET A 137 -3.44 -10.08 8.63
C MET A 137 -3.63 -9.40 7.28
N TYR A 138 -2.78 -8.44 6.91
CA TYR A 138 -2.90 -7.75 5.64
C TYR A 138 -2.62 -8.70 4.46
N PRO A 139 -3.52 -8.84 3.47
CA PRO A 139 -3.42 -9.88 2.45
C PRO A 139 -2.08 -9.91 1.71
N THR A 140 -1.55 -8.73 1.35
CA THR A 140 -0.25 -8.62 0.68
C THR A 140 0.88 -9.16 1.55
N PHE A 141 0.90 -8.82 2.84
CA PHE A 141 1.94 -9.25 3.76
C PHE A 141 1.80 -10.73 4.09
N ARG A 142 0.57 -11.21 4.32
CA ARG A 142 0.25 -12.63 4.49
C ARG A 142 0.74 -13.45 3.30
N ASN A 143 0.45 -13.01 2.09
CA ASN A 143 0.87 -13.70 0.86
C ASN A 143 2.39 -13.71 0.71
N MET A 144 3.07 -12.62 1.09
CA MET A 144 4.53 -12.56 1.12
C MET A 144 5.10 -13.58 2.12
N VAL A 145 4.60 -13.58 3.36
CA VAL A 145 5.02 -14.53 4.41
C VAL A 145 4.75 -15.98 3.99
N GLN A 146 3.58 -16.27 3.41
CA GLN A 146 3.24 -17.60 2.91
C GLN A 146 4.16 -18.01 1.75
N SER A 147 4.50 -17.08 0.86
CA SER A 147 5.43 -17.33 -0.25
C SER A 147 6.83 -17.68 0.26
N LEU A 148 7.33 -16.97 1.27
CA LEU A 148 8.61 -17.25 1.93
C LEU A 148 8.61 -18.57 2.70
N ARG A 149 7.46 -18.98 3.24
CA ARG A 149 7.29 -20.28 3.92
C ARG A 149 7.07 -21.45 2.96
N GLY A 150 6.77 -21.17 1.69
CA GLY A 150 6.55 -22.17 0.66
C GLY A 150 7.84 -22.91 0.30
N SER A 151 7.73 -24.21 -0.02
CA SER A 151 8.86 -25.09 -0.36
C SER A 151 9.69 -24.66 -1.58
N LYS A 152 9.21 -23.69 -2.37
CA LYS A 152 9.92 -23.07 -3.51
C LYS A 152 10.84 -21.90 -3.11
N ALA A 153 10.85 -21.49 -1.85
CA ALA A 153 11.69 -20.39 -1.34
C ALA A 153 13.05 -20.87 -0.78
N LYS A 154 13.37 -22.16 -0.90
CA LYS A 154 14.74 -22.65 -0.61
C LYS A 154 15.64 -22.23 -1.77
N ILE A 155 16.52 -21.28 -1.48
CA ILE A 155 17.70 -20.91 -2.28
C ILE A 155 18.58 -22.16 -2.48
#